data_AF-A0A4Y7Q6H8-F1
#
_entry.id   AF-A0A4Y7Q6H8-F1
#
_cell.length_a   1.000
_cell.length_b   1.000
_cell.length_c   1.000
_cell.angle_alpha   90.00
_cell.angle_beta   90.00
_cell.angle_gamma   90.00
#
_symmetry.space_group_name_H-M   'P 1'
#
loop_
_entity.id
_entity.type
_entity.pdbx_description
1 polymer ?
#
loop_
_entity_poly.entity_id
_entity_poly.type
_entity_poly.pdbx_seq_one_letter_code
_entity_poly.pdbx_strand_id
1 'polypeptide(L)'
;MRLADGVYRIKNARTENYVTLLSKFSDLVSSEQVDRNCKEEEWRIEFSDTNEKCTIQNRSLGTFAGPDLKRPHVRGTETKHVWNIKKVDGNYAIHTGTGAKSWCFENDRLNSQVFLREEPPESTYYQWRFEGTGIIEKLPLDVETVRVIRQRRVSHDKLEWEELTKFLSEKLPRVPGATFMHERACLAGTRATLLKTISEWTMASDSLYLLTAPAGAGKSTIAHTVASQAQTKGILGGSFFLHRDFNDRREPHLVINSLAFQLAHFDLEIAKNIRRALTRDPDLPSSSSIHNKFFGLIVNPVKNASDVKGPILLVIDDLDALVNGNATHSNTRQTFLTCIASLEPELPSTLKIFMTSRPEADITLELASFWQCSLGLYTKETQDDLKKYAIRSEAICELVRKAGGLFIWIQTVYLFVMQRDASTRLTVVLSSQPLVDIENEPD
;
A
#
# COMPACT_ATOMS: atom_id res chain seq x y z
N MET A 1 8.96 20.21 -37.12
CA MET A 1 8.90 18.72 -37.07
C MET A 1 8.15 18.33 -35.80
N ARG A 2 6.99 17.70 -35.98
CA ARG A 2 5.99 17.39 -34.94
C ARG A 2 6.33 16.06 -34.26
N LEU A 3 6.04 15.93 -32.96
CA LEU A 3 6.05 14.63 -32.28
C LEU A 3 4.86 13.82 -32.80
N ALA A 4 5.06 12.55 -33.15
CA ALA A 4 3.98 11.66 -33.59
C ALA A 4 3.39 10.89 -32.41
N ASP A 5 2.21 10.31 -32.57
CA ASP A 5 1.70 9.33 -31.60
C ASP A 5 2.68 8.17 -31.44
N GLY A 6 2.85 7.70 -30.22
CA GLY A 6 3.79 6.62 -29.96
C GLY A 6 4.16 6.46 -28.49
N VAL A 7 5.15 5.59 -28.25
CA VAL A 7 5.69 5.32 -26.92
C VAL A 7 7.03 6.03 -26.75
N TYR A 8 7.13 6.83 -25.69
CA TYR A 8 8.27 7.66 -25.40
C TYR A 8 8.70 7.50 -23.95
N ARG A 9 9.99 7.73 -23.69
CA ARG A 9 10.48 8.11 -22.36
C ARG A 9 10.59 9.62 -22.30
N ILE A 10 10.14 10.21 -21.19
CA ILE A 10 10.11 11.66 -21.00
C ILE A 10 11.30 12.04 -20.13
N LYS A 11 12.22 12.85 -20.65
CA LYS A 11 13.47 13.23 -19.98
C LYS A 11 13.53 14.74 -19.77
N ASN A 12 13.91 15.20 -18.58
CA ASN A 12 14.07 16.64 -18.34
C ASN A 12 15.36 17.17 -18.99
N ALA A 13 15.27 18.34 -19.62
CA ALA A 13 16.40 18.92 -20.36
C ALA A 13 17.50 19.52 -19.47
N ARG A 14 17.23 19.79 -18.19
CA ARG A 14 18.22 20.30 -17.24
C ARG A 14 18.85 19.21 -16.39
N THR A 15 18.03 18.37 -15.75
CA THR A 15 18.52 17.36 -14.81
C THR A 15 18.95 16.07 -15.49
N GLU A 16 18.61 15.88 -16.78
CA GLU A 16 18.79 14.62 -17.50
C GLU A 16 18.06 13.41 -16.88
N ASN A 17 17.16 13.63 -15.92
CA ASN A 17 16.38 12.57 -15.30
C ASN A 17 15.12 12.23 -16.10
N TYR A 18 14.74 10.96 -16.09
CA TYR A 18 13.51 10.45 -16.68
C TYR A 18 12.33 10.61 -15.72
N VAL A 19 11.14 10.79 -16.30
CA VAL A 19 9.88 10.72 -15.56
C VAL A 19 9.48 9.25 -15.43
N THR A 20 9.43 8.78 -14.19
CA THR A 20 8.91 7.46 -13.84
C THR A 20 7.67 7.58 -12.96
N LEU A 21 6.75 6.63 -13.09
CA LEU A 21 5.59 6.55 -12.22
C LEU A 21 5.88 5.56 -11.09
N LEU A 22 6.11 6.07 -9.87
CA LEU A 22 6.30 5.19 -8.73
C LEU A 22 4.97 4.54 -8.33
N SER A 23 4.87 3.22 -8.51
CA SER A 23 3.69 2.43 -8.15
C SER A 23 3.23 2.60 -6.68
N LYS A 24 4.14 2.98 -5.78
CA LYS A 24 3.86 3.15 -4.34
C LYS A 24 3.01 4.39 -3.99
N PHE A 25 2.97 5.42 -4.85
CA PHE A 25 2.28 6.70 -4.53
C PHE A 25 1.41 7.24 -5.65
N SER A 26 1.46 6.61 -6.83
CA SER A 26 1.00 7.22 -8.08
C SER A 26 1.69 8.55 -8.40
N ASP A 27 2.70 9.02 -7.67
CA ASP A 27 3.37 10.28 -8.00
C ASP A 27 4.35 10.08 -9.16
N LEU A 28 4.42 11.06 -10.06
CA LEU A 28 5.45 11.10 -11.10
C LEU A 28 6.72 11.65 -10.46
N VAL A 29 7.85 10.96 -10.62
CA VAL A 29 9.13 11.37 -10.02
C VAL A 29 10.30 11.25 -11.00
N SER A 30 11.42 11.86 -10.64
CA SER A 30 12.69 11.79 -11.39
C SER A 30 13.45 10.47 -11.14
N SER A 31 13.89 9.82 -12.20
CA SER A 31 14.74 8.61 -12.24
C SER A 31 16.04 8.88 -13.02
N GLU A 32 17.19 8.40 -12.55
CA GLU A 32 18.53 8.79 -13.07
C GLU A 32 19.09 7.85 -14.15
N GLN A 33 18.61 6.59 -14.25
CA GLN A 33 19.14 5.63 -15.21
C GLN A 33 18.03 4.97 -16.02
N VAL A 34 18.29 4.81 -17.33
CA VAL A 34 17.50 3.94 -18.20
C VAL A 34 17.70 2.51 -17.75
N ASP A 35 16.92 2.08 -16.77
CA ASP A 35 16.71 0.66 -16.60
C ASP A 35 15.88 0.20 -17.80
N ARG A 36 16.55 -0.46 -18.75
CA ARG A 36 15.91 -0.97 -19.98
C ARG A 36 14.77 -1.94 -19.67
N ASN A 37 14.69 -2.45 -18.44
CA ASN A 37 13.62 -3.32 -17.95
C ASN A 37 12.55 -2.57 -17.14
N CYS A 38 12.73 -1.28 -16.84
CA CYS A 38 11.77 -0.47 -16.11
C CYS A 38 10.63 0.01 -17.03
N LYS A 39 9.57 -0.79 -17.07
CA LYS A 39 8.35 -0.50 -17.85
C LYS A 39 7.58 0.73 -17.34
N GLU A 40 7.86 1.18 -16.12
CA GLU A 40 7.20 2.34 -15.48
C GLU A 40 7.68 3.69 -16.04
N GLU A 41 8.74 3.70 -16.85
CA GLU A 41 9.29 4.88 -17.54
C GLU A 41 8.74 5.06 -18.97
N GLU A 42 7.92 4.12 -19.45
CA GLU A 42 7.37 4.15 -20.80
C GLU A 42 5.98 4.78 -20.82
N TRP A 43 5.83 5.83 -21.62
CA TRP A 43 4.61 6.62 -21.71
C TRP A 43 4.06 6.60 -23.13
N ARG A 44 2.80 6.16 -23.28
CA ARG A 44 2.05 6.29 -24.53
C ARG A 44 1.51 7.71 -24.62
N ILE A 45 1.82 8.38 -25.73
CA ILE A 45 1.36 9.74 -26.03
C ILE A 45 0.44 9.69 -27.23
N GLU A 46 -0.77 10.19 -27.04
CA GLU A 46 -1.80 10.30 -28.07
C GLU A 46 -2.19 11.78 -28.24
N PHE A 47 -2.08 12.29 -29.45
CA PHE A 47 -2.45 13.65 -29.82
C PHE A 47 -3.92 13.74 -30.25
N SER A 48 -4.55 14.88 -29.94
CA SER A 48 -5.83 15.24 -30.57
C SER A 48 -5.62 15.77 -31.99
N ASP A 49 -6.69 15.88 -32.78
CA ASP A 49 -6.68 16.34 -34.18
C ASP A 49 -5.93 17.66 -34.45
N THR A 50 -5.74 18.49 -33.42
CA THR A 50 -5.03 19.78 -33.50
C THR A 50 -3.52 19.69 -33.22
N ASN A 51 -2.99 18.52 -32.83
CA ASN A 51 -1.58 18.25 -32.45
C ASN A 51 -0.97 19.16 -31.36
N GLU A 52 -1.75 20.01 -30.70
CA GLU A 52 -1.31 20.88 -29.60
C GLU A 52 -1.73 20.34 -28.23
N LYS A 53 -2.64 19.36 -28.23
CA LYS A 53 -3.14 18.68 -27.03
C LYS A 53 -2.83 17.21 -27.12
N CYS A 54 -2.35 16.64 -26.01
CA CYS A 54 -2.05 15.23 -25.90
C CYS A 54 -2.52 14.64 -24.58
N THR A 55 -2.61 13.33 -24.55
CA THR A 55 -2.81 12.55 -23.34
C THR A 55 -1.62 11.64 -23.13
N ILE A 56 -1.17 11.55 -21.88
CA ILE A 56 0.07 10.86 -21.50
C ILE A 56 -0.34 9.71 -20.58
N GLN A 57 -0.19 8.47 -21.04
CA GLN A 57 -0.58 7.27 -20.32
C GLN A 57 0.64 6.42 -19.98
N ASN A 58 0.77 6.00 -18.73
CA ASN A 58 1.80 5.07 -18.32
C ASN A 58 1.52 3.69 -18.93
N ARG A 59 2.53 3.08 -19.57
CA ARG A 59 2.35 1.81 -20.28
C ARG A 59 2.24 0.62 -19.33
N SER A 60 2.98 0.64 -18.22
CA SER A 60 2.99 -0.46 -17.25
C SER A 60 1.70 -0.52 -16.44
N LEU A 61 1.25 0.64 -15.95
CA LEU A 61 0.13 0.74 -15.00
C LEU A 61 -1.20 1.17 -15.64
N GLY A 62 -1.20 1.63 -16.90
CA GLY A 62 -2.40 2.05 -17.62
C GLY A 62 -3.04 3.36 -17.13
N THR A 63 -2.45 4.02 -16.12
CA THR A 63 -2.91 5.29 -15.57
C THR A 63 -2.46 6.48 -16.42
N PHE A 64 -3.20 7.58 -16.37
CA PHE A 64 -2.88 8.82 -17.07
C PHE A 64 -2.12 9.78 -16.15
N ALA A 65 -1.15 10.53 -16.69
CA ALA A 65 -0.56 11.63 -15.95
C ALA A 65 -1.60 12.75 -15.80
N GLY A 66 -1.94 13.13 -14.57
CA GLY A 66 -2.94 14.13 -14.24
C GLY A 66 -2.55 14.96 -13.02
N PRO A 67 -3.10 16.18 -12.86
CA PRO A 67 -2.85 17.00 -11.69
C PRO A 67 -3.46 16.37 -10.42
N ASP A 68 -2.74 16.46 -9.30
CA ASP A 68 -3.32 16.18 -7.99
C ASP A 68 -4.29 17.32 -7.61
N LEU A 69 -5.50 16.96 -7.16
CA LEU A 69 -6.55 17.95 -6.82
C LEU A 69 -6.26 18.73 -5.53
N LYS A 70 -5.35 18.24 -4.68
CA LYS A 70 -5.04 18.79 -3.36
C LYS A 70 -3.63 19.36 -3.28
N ARG A 71 -2.74 18.99 -4.19
CA ARG A 71 -1.32 19.40 -4.19
C ARG A 71 -0.90 19.85 -5.58
N PRO A 72 0.11 20.71 -5.71
CA PRO A 72 0.61 21.17 -7.02
C PRO A 72 1.47 20.10 -7.72
N HIS A 73 1.15 18.82 -7.57
CA HIS A 73 1.92 17.69 -8.11
C HIS A 73 1.20 17.07 -9.31
N VAL A 74 1.94 16.28 -10.09
CA VAL A 74 1.40 15.42 -11.13
C VAL A 74 1.50 13.97 -10.69
N ARG A 75 0.40 13.23 -10.85
CA ARG A 75 0.27 11.83 -10.46
C ARG A 75 -0.41 10.99 -11.54
N GLY A 76 -0.30 9.68 -11.44
CA GLY A 76 -1.12 8.71 -12.13
C GLY A 76 -2.57 8.80 -11.63
N THR A 77 -3.48 8.99 -12.57
CA THR A 77 -4.93 9.05 -12.37
C THR A 77 -5.62 8.03 -13.27
N GLU A 78 -6.74 7.48 -12.84
CA GLU A 78 -7.56 6.61 -13.70
C GLU A 78 -8.29 7.40 -14.80
N THR A 79 -8.55 8.68 -14.54
CA THR A 79 -9.22 9.58 -15.49
C THR A 79 -8.22 10.14 -16.50
N LYS A 80 -8.62 10.16 -17.77
CA LYS A 80 -7.85 10.77 -18.86
C LYS A 80 -7.72 12.27 -18.61
N HIS A 81 -6.49 12.77 -18.57
CA HIS A 81 -6.21 14.21 -18.51
C HIS A 81 -5.56 14.68 -19.81
N VAL A 82 -5.98 15.85 -20.29
CA VAL A 82 -5.48 16.45 -21.53
C VAL A 82 -4.49 17.56 -21.18
N TRP A 83 -3.26 17.40 -21.65
CA TRP A 83 -2.20 18.39 -21.53
C TRP A 83 -2.06 19.17 -22.84
N ASN A 84 -1.67 20.43 -22.73
CA ASN A 84 -1.16 21.18 -23.88
C ASN A 84 0.36 20.99 -23.95
N ILE A 85 0.90 20.92 -25.17
CA ILE A 85 2.33 20.77 -25.41
C ILE A 85 2.83 21.76 -26.45
N LYS A 86 3.93 22.44 -26.14
CA LYS A 86 4.54 23.46 -27.00
C LYS A 86 6.01 23.17 -27.22
N LYS A 87 6.48 23.29 -28.46
CA LYS A 87 7.90 23.15 -28.80
C LYS A 87 8.66 24.44 -28.47
N VAL A 88 9.76 24.34 -27.73
CA VAL A 88 10.65 25.45 -27.32
C VAL A 88 12.10 24.98 -27.47
N ASP A 89 12.90 25.67 -28.27
CA ASP A 89 14.35 25.42 -28.47
C ASP A 89 14.74 23.95 -28.75
N GLY A 90 13.90 23.25 -29.52
CA GLY A 90 14.13 21.84 -29.87
C GLY A 90 13.59 20.84 -28.84
N ASN A 91 13.22 21.30 -27.64
CA ASN A 91 12.54 20.55 -26.59
C ASN A 91 11.04 20.87 -26.54
N TYR A 92 10.33 20.34 -25.55
CA TYR A 92 8.90 20.53 -25.36
C TYR A 92 8.55 20.95 -23.93
N ALA A 93 7.60 21.86 -23.80
CA ALA A 93 6.98 22.19 -22.51
C ALA A 93 5.60 21.56 -22.42
N ILE A 94 5.29 20.95 -21.28
CA ILE A 94 3.98 20.33 -20.99
C ILE A 94 3.26 21.22 -19.98
N HIS A 95 2.07 21.70 -20.34
CA HIS A 95 1.33 22.67 -19.53
C HIS A 95 -0.17 22.40 -19.47
N THR A 96 -0.82 22.94 -18.45
CA THR A 96 -2.26 22.74 -18.20
C THR A 96 -3.12 23.29 -19.35
N GLY A 97 -4.37 22.84 -19.41
CA GLY A 97 -5.40 23.27 -20.38
C GLY A 97 -5.53 24.79 -20.55
N THR A 98 -5.30 25.56 -19.48
CA THR A 98 -5.35 27.03 -19.45
C THR A 98 -4.02 27.72 -19.77
N GLY A 99 -2.93 26.98 -19.95
CA GLY A 99 -1.59 27.51 -20.22
C GLY A 99 -0.89 28.17 -19.01
N ALA A 100 -1.50 28.15 -17.83
CA ALA A 100 -1.02 28.87 -16.65
C ALA A 100 0.11 28.14 -15.90
N LYS A 101 0.14 26.79 -15.91
CA LYS A 101 1.11 26.00 -15.15
C LYS A 101 1.81 24.95 -16.00
N SER A 102 3.11 24.80 -15.79
CA SER A 102 3.98 23.88 -16.55
C SER A 102 4.61 22.82 -15.66
N TRP A 103 4.92 21.66 -16.24
CA TRP A 103 5.66 20.59 -15.56
C TRP A 103 7.11 21.02 -15.27
N CYS A 104 7.55 20.81 -14.04
CA CYS A 104 8.96 20.82 -13.63
C CYS A 104 9.18 19.76 -12.54
N PHE A 105 10.43 19.41 -12.24
CA PHE A 105 10.70 18.71 -10.98
C PHE A 105 10.58 19.70 -9.80
N GLU A 106 10.42 19.21 -8.58
CA GLU A 106 10.42 20.06 -7.38
C GLU A 106 11.79 20.68 -7.12
N ASN A 107 12.84 19.88 -7.38
CA ASN A 107 14.25 20.19 -7.17
C ASN A 107 15.13 19.26 -8.04
N ASP A 108 16.44 19.47 -8.02
CA ASP A 108 17.38 18.76 -8.88
C ASP A 108 17.83 17.38 -8.32
N ARG A 109 17.22 16.88 -7.23
CA ARG A 109 17.57 15.58 -6.62
C ARG A 109 16.83 14.41 -7.27
N LEU A 110 17.34 13.18 -7.12
CA LEU A 110 16.62 11.96 -7.48
C LEU A 110 15.33 11.80 -6.67
N ASN A 111 14.36 11.08 -7.26
CA ASN A 111 13.00 10.92 -6.74
C ASN A 111 12.28 12.25 -6.46
N SER A 112 12.72 13.36 -7.05
CA SER A 112 12.00 14.63 -7.00
C SER A 112 10.69 14.50 -7.75
N GLN A 113 9.60 14.98 -7.16
CA GLN A 113 8.27 14.84 -7.76
C GLN A 113 8.10 15.82 -8.92
N VAL A 114 7.22 15.49 -9.87
CA VAL A 114 6.79 16.40 -10.92
C VAL A 114 5.73 17.35 -10.34
N PHE A 115 5.98 18.64 -10.48
CA PHE A 115 5.19 19.75 -9.97
C PHE A 115 4.62 20.60 -11.11
N LEU A 116 3.59 21.37 -10.77
CA LEU A 116 2.99 22.41 -11.59
C LEU A 116 3.35 23.79 -11.02
N ARG A 117 4.14 24.59 -11.76
CA ARG A 117 4.47 25.98 -11.41
C ARG A 117 4.04 26.97 -12.48
N GLU A 118 3.76 28.19 -12.04
CA GLU A 118 3.43 29.35 -12.88
C GLU A 118 4.71 30.10 -13.23
N GLU A 119 5.45 29.63 -14.24
CA GLU A 119 6.67 30.28 -14.74
C GLU A 119 6.84 30.03 -16.26
N PRO A 120 7.55 30.93 -16.97
CA PRO A 120 7.71 30.84 -18.42
C PRO A 120 8.54 29.61 -18.84
N PRO A 121 8.15 28.90 -19.91
CA PRO A 121 8.78 27.64 -20.35
C PRO A 121 10.17 27.81 -21.00
N GLU A 122 10.70 29.03 -21.03
CA GLU A 122 11.99 29.35 -21.67
C GLU A 122 13.19 28.76 -20.91
N SER A 123 13.04 28.52 -19.61
CA SER A 123 14.07 27.84 -18.81
C SER A 123 14.09 26.34 -19.12
N THR A 124 15.30 25.78 -19.27
CA THR A 124 15.53 24.33 -19.49
C THR A 124 14.96 23.45 -18.39
N TYR A 125 14.67 24.02 -17.21
CA TYR A 125 13.99 23.35 -16.11
C TYR A 125 12.56 22.88 -16.43
N TYR A 126 11.86 23.62 -17.30
CA TYR A 126 10.48 23.34 -17.73
C TYR A 126 10.41 22.60 -19.08
N GLN A 127 11.58 22.26 -19.65
CA GLN A 127 11.69 21.67 -20.96
C GLN A 127 11.99 20.17 -20.87
N TRP A 128 11.34 19.41 -21.75
CA TRP A 128 11.33 17.96 -21.77
C TRP A 128 11.69 17.42 -23.16
N ARG A 129 12.44 16.33 -23.19
CA ARG A 129 12.79 15.56 -24.39
C ARG A 129 12.02 14.25 -24.40
N PHE A 130 11.49 13.91 -25.57
CA PHE A 130 10.76 12.66 -25.81
C PHE A 130 11.65 11.72 -26.61
N GLU A 131 12.13 10.68 -25.94
CA GLU A 131 13.00 9.66 -26.53
C GLU A 131 12.13 8.46 -26.94
N GLY A 132 11.95 8.27 -28.25
CA GLY A 132 11.14 7.16 -28.76
C GLY A 132 11.78 5.81 -28.44
N THR A 133 10.98 4.84 -27.99
CA THR A 133 11.48 3.51 -27.60
C THR A 133 11.62 2.53 -28.76
N GLY A 134 11.41 2.99 -30.01
CA GLY A 134 11.48 2.16 -31.22
C GLY A 134 10.22 1.33 -31.52
N ILE A 135 9.21 1.38 -30.66
CA ILE A 135 7.91 0.73 -30.86
C ILE A 135 6.94 1.73 -31.48
N ILE A 136 6.86 1.73 -32.81
CA ILE A 136 5.78 2.39 -33.56
C ILE A 136 4.72 1.32 -33.82
N GLU A 137 3.70 1.23 -32.96
CA GLU A 137 2.50 0.44 -33.30
C GLU A 137 1.72 1.22 -34.38
N LYS A 138 1.88 0.81 -35.65
CA LYS A 138 0.84 1.04 -36.65
C LYS A 138 -0.42 0.33 -36.15
N LEU A 139 -1.54 1.05 -36.07
CA LEU A 139 -2.87 0.47 -35.89
C LEU A 139 -3.09 -0.72 -36.86
N PRO A 140 -3.53 -1.88 -36.36
CA PRO A 140 -4.31 -2.84 -37.16
C PRO A 140 -5.65 -3.09 -36.43
N LEU A 141 -6.81 -2.66 -36.96
CA LEU A 141 -7.64 -3.41 -37.92
C LEU A 141 -7.59 -4.94 -37.70
N ASP A 142 -8.68 -5.43 -37.12
CA ASP A 142 -9.21 -6.81 -37.00
C ASP A 142 -8.23 -8.00 -36.92
N VAL A 143 -8.40 -8.84 -35.87
CA VAL A 143 -8.79 -10.27 -35.96
C VAL A 143 -8.78 -10.92 -34.56
N GLU A 144 -9.97 -11.39 -34.17
CA GLU A 144 -10.34 -12.57 -33.40
C GLU A 144 -9.80 -12.89 -31.99
N THR A 145 -10.70 -12.65 -31.02
CA THR A 145 -11.28 -13.67 -30.12
C THR A 145 -10.34 -14.56 -29.30
N VAL A 146 -9.78 -14.00 -28.24
CA VAL A 146 -9.63 -14.73 -26.97
C VAL A 146 -10.81 -14.35 -26.08
N ARG A 147 -11.64 -15.34 -25.76
CA ARG A 147 -12.88 -15.21 -24.98
C ARG A 147 -12.63 -14.54 -23.62
N VAL A 148 -12.83 -13.22 -23.57
CA VAL A 148 -13.18 -12.53 -22.33
C VAL A 148 -14.70 -12.57 -22.20
N ILE A 149 -15.22 -13.48 -21.38
CA ILE A 149 -16.59 -13.36 -20.89
C ILE A 149 -16.58 -12.16 -19.93
N ARG A 150 -17.08 -11.01 -20.41
CA ARG A 150 -17.98 -10.07 -19.71
C ARG A 150 -17.92 -8.70 -20.41
N GLN A 151 -18.70 -8.53 -21.48
CA GLN A 151 -19.25 -7.22 -21.85
C GLN A 151 -20.73 -7.36 -22.22
N ARG A 152 -21.58 -7.16 -21.21
CA ARG A 152 -22.99 -6.74 -21.31
C ARG A 152 -23.57 -6.47 -19.91
N ARG A 153 -23.08 -5.45 -19.17
CA ARG A 153 -23.70 -5.00 -17.90
C ARG A 153 -23.24 -3.64 -17.30
N VAL A 154 -22.38 -2.88 -17.98
CA VAL A 154 -21.65 -1.73 -17.38
C VAL A 154 -22.56 -0.60 -16.86
N SER A 155 -23.76 -0.41 -17.41
CA SER A 155 -24.67 0.67 -16.97
C SER A 155 -25.57 0.30 -15.79
N HIS A 156 -25.94 -0.97 -15.63
CA HIS A 156 -26.81 -1.42 -14.54
C HIS A 156 -26.01 -1.64 -13.25
N ASP A 157 -24.78 -2.16 -13.36
CA ASP A 157 -23.92 -2.44 -12.22
C ASP A 157 -23.49 -1.14 -11.51
N LYS A 158 -23.29 -0.02 -12.24
CA LYS A 158 -22.87 1.25 -11.63
C LYS A 158 -23.92 1.84 -10.68
N LEU A 159 -25.19 1.84 -11.09
CA LEU A 159 -26.29 2.34 -10.25
C LEU A 159 -26.53 1.43 -9.04
N GLU A 160 -26.46 0.10 -9.27
CA GLU A 160 -26.54 -0.90 -8.20
C GLU A 160 -25.40 -0.72 -7.19
N TRP A 161 -24.18 -0.44 -7.66
CA TRP A 161 -23.03 -0.16 -6.80
C TRP A 161 -23.22 1.10 -5.95
N GLU A 162 -23.72 2.20 -6.52
CA GLU A 162 -23.96 3.44 -5.79
C GLU A 162 -25.02 3.26 -4.68
N GLU A 163 -26.13 2.58 -4.99
CA GLU A 163 -27.17 2.26 -4.00
C GLU A 163 -26.65 1.32 -2.91
N LEU A 164 -25.88 0.32 -3.29
CA LEU A 164 -25.30 -0.67 -2.38
C LEU A 164 -24.27 -0.02 -1.44
N THR A 165 -23.36 0.79 -1.98
CA THR A 165 -22.39 1.56 -1.19
C THR A 165 -23.09 2.49 -0.22
N LYS A 166 -24.15 3.19 -0.64
CA LYS A 166 -24.94 4.04 0.25
C LYS A 166 -25.56 3.24 1.39
N PHE A 167 -26.28 2.16 1.07
CA PHE A 167 -26.90 1.27 2.06
C PHE A 167 -25.87 0.74 3.08
N LEU A 168 -24.73 0.25 2.59
CA LEU A 168 -23.68 -0.30 3.44
C LEU A 168 -23.05 0.77 4.34
N SER A 169 -22.85 1.99 3.82
CA SER A 169 -22.30 3.10 4.61
C SER A 169 -23.23 3.54 5.75
N GLU A 170 -24.54 3.40 5.57
CA GLU A 170 -25.54 3.69 6.60
C GLU A 170 -25.66 2.58 7.64
N LYS A 171 -25.45 1.31 7.23
CA LYS A 171 -25.69 0.13 8.09
C LYS A 171 -24.43 -0.43 8.77
N LEU A 172 -23.24 -0.16 8.26
CA LEU A 172 -21.98 -0.65 8.83
C LEU A 172 -21.16 0.52 9.40
N PRO A 173 -21.25 0.79 10.71
CA PRO A 173 -20.40 1.81 11.33
C PRO A 173 -18.93 1.37 11.22
N ARG A 174 -18.11 2.22 10.60
CA ARG A 174 -16.70 1.96 10.33
C ARG A 174 -15.80 2.97 11.03
N VAL A 175 -14.51 2.65 11.13
CA VAL A 175 -13.48 3.54 11.65
C VAL A 175 -12.64 4.11 10.49
N PRO A 176 -12.86 5.38 10.08
CA PRO A 176 -12.06 6.00 9.04
C PRO A 176 -10.58 6.10 9.43
N GLY A 177 -9.68 5.89 8.48
CA GLY A 177 -8.23 6.04 8.69
C GLY A 177 -7.57 4.96 9.55
N ALA A 178 -8.28 3.88 9.87
CA ALA A 178 -7.72 2.65 10.45
C ALA A 178 -7.28 1.65 9.36
N THR A 179 -7.10 2.08 8.12
CA THR A 179 -6.66 1.25 7.00
C THR A 179 -5.16 1.38 6.76
N PHE A 180 -4.61 0.52 5.90
CA PHE A 180 -3.20 0.59 5.54
C PHE A 180 -2.85 1.92 4.82
N MET A 181 -1.55 2.26 4.87
CA MET A 181 -0.95 3.46 4.30
C MET A 181 0.31 3.04 3.53
N HIS A 182 0.39 3.34 2.23
CA HIS A 182 1.53 2.95 1.39
C HIS A 182 2.84 3.57 1.87
N GLU A 183 2.79 4.80 2.38
CA GLU A 183 3.91 5.54 2.95
C GLU A 183 4.53 4.87 4.17
N ARG A 184 3.76 4.02 4.88
CA ARG A 184 4.22 3.27 6.05
C ARG A 184 4.71 1.86 5.72
N ALA A 185 4.71 1.46 4.45
CA ALA A 185 5.28 0.18 4.02
C ALA A 185 6.81 0.19 4.10
N CYS A 186 7.39 -1.00 4.22
CA CYS A 186 8.82 -1.27 4.31
C CYS A 186 9.63 -0.49 3.27
N LEU A 187 10.86 -0.14 3.66
CA LEU A 187 11.87 0.30 2.70
C LEU A 187 12.10 -0.81 1.67
N ALA A 188 12.23 -0.42 0.40
CA ALA A 188 12.41 -1.37 -0.69
C ALA A 188 13.61 -2.29 -0.43
N GLY A 189 13.43 -3.59 -0.71
CA GLY A 189 14.46 -4.60 -0.48
C GLY A 189 14.68 -5.00 0.98
N THR A 190 13.87 -4.53 1.93
CA THR A 190 13.91 -5.01 3.33
C THR A 190 12.84 -6.06 3.60
N ARG A 191 13.10 -6.96 4.55
CA ARG A 191 12.23 -8.08 4.93
C ARG A 191 11.80 -8.94 3.75
N ALA A 192 12.63 -9.00 2.71
CA ALA A 192 12.26 -9.58 1.42
C ALA A 192 11.93 -11.06 1.54
N THR A 193 12.68 -11.81 2.34
CA THR A 193 12.47 -13.24 2.54
C THR A 193 11.13 -13.49 3.23
N LEU A 194 10.87 -12.78 4.32
CA LEU A 194 9.61 -12.86 5.06
C LEU A 194 8.40 -12.48 4.19
N LEU A 195 8.48 -11.36 3.46
CA LEU A 195 7.40 -10.91 2.59
C LEU A 195 7.11 -11.93 1.49
N LYS A 196 8.14 -12.59 0.98
CA LYS A 196 7.99 -13.70 0.04
C LYS A 196 7.25 -14.89 0.68
N THR A 197 7.65 -15.30 1.89
CA THR A 197 6.97 -16.38 2.63
C THR A 197 5.50 -16.06 2.90
N ILE A 198 5.18 -14.82 3.31
CA ILE A 198 3.79 -14.39 3.52
C ILE A 198 3.03 -14.44 2.20
N SER A 199 3.63 -13.96 1.10
CA SER A 199 3.02 -14.03 -0.22
C SER A 199 2.75 -15.47 -0.66
N GLU A 200 3.67 -16.40 -0.42
CA GLU A 200 3.50 -17.82 -0.73
C GLU A 200 2.39 -18.44 0.14
N TRP A 201 2.34 -18.10 1.43
CA TRP A 201 1.28 -18.53 2.36
C TRP A 201 -0.12 -18.12 1.91
N THR A 202 -0.30 -16.95 1.26
CA THR A 202 -1.64 -16.54 0.78
C THR A 202 -2.24 -17.52 -0.23
N MET A 203 -1.42 -18.37 -0.86
CA MET A 203 -1.85 -19.41 -1.80
C MET A 203 -1.91 -20.80 -1.17
N ALA A 204 -1.50 -20.96 0.10
CA ALA A 204 -1.52 -22.23 0.83
C ALA A 204 -2.94 -22.58 1.31
N SER A 205 -3.10 -23.76 1.91
CA SER A 205 -4.37 -24.18 2.52
C SER A 205 -4.71 -23.38 3.78
N ASP A 206 -3.71 -23.04 4.59
CA ASP A 206 -3.90 -22.37 5.88
C ASP A 206 -4.54 -20.98 5.72
N SER A 207 -5.55 -20.69 6.54
CA SER A 207 -6.31 -19.45 6.44
C SER A 207 -5.85 -18.36 7.40
N LEU A 208 -5.11 -18.71 8.46
CA LEU A 208 -4.63 -17.78 9.49
C LEU A 208 -3.10 -17.73 9.55
N TYR A 209 -2.55 -16.51 9.63
CA TYR A 209 -1.12 -16.27 9.84
C TYR A 209 -0.92 -15.23 10.92
N LEU A 210 -0.13 -15.56 11.95
CA LEU A 210 0.25 -14.64 13.01
C LEU A 210 1.75 -14.34 12.95
N LEU A 211 2.08 -13.07 12.75
CA LEU A 211 3.44 -12.54 12.85
C LEU A 211 3.67 -11.95 14.24
N THR A 212 4.57 -12.54 15.03
CA THR A 212 4.91 -12.06 16.37
C THR A 212 6.30 -11.45 16.43
N ALA A 213 6.44 -10.38 17.21
CA ALA A 213 7.73 -9.75 17.50
C ALA A 213 7.61 -8.74 18.64
N PRO A 214 8.71 -8.38 19.32
CA PRO A 214 8.74 -7.26 20.26
C PRO A 214 8.34 -5.91 19.63
N ALA A 215 8.06 -4.93 20.48
CA ALA A 215 7.81 -3.56 20.04
C ALA A 215 9.04 -3.00 19.30
N GLY A 216 8.81 -2.20 18.25
CA GLY A 216 9.90 -1.58 17.49
C GLY A 216 10.58 -2.48 16.43
N ALA A 217 10.19 -3.75 16.30
CA ALA A 217 10.73 -4.68 15.29
C ALA A 217 10.21 -4.47 13.85
N GLY A 218 9.24 -3.56 13.66
CA GLY A 218 8.69 -3.21 12.35
C GLY A 218 7.46 -4.01 11.89
N LYS A 219 6.73 -4.67 12.81
CA LYS A 219 5.51 -5.46 12.48
C LYS A 219 4.47 -4.66 11.68
N SER A 220 4.10 -3.48 12.16
CA SER A 220 3.11 -2.61 11.47
C SER A 220 3.58 -2.19 10.08
N THR A 221 4.88 -1.93 9.92
CA THR A 221 5.50 -1.63 8.62
C THR A 221 5.39 -2.84 7.66
N ILE A 222 5.57 -4.05 8.18
CA ILE A 222 5.35 -5.29 7.42
C ILE A 222 3.87 -5.44 7.06
N ALA A 223 2.93 -5.25 8.00
CA ALA A 223 1.50 -5.30 7.74
C ALA A 223 1.05 -4.30 6.66
N HIS A 224 1.55 -3.06 6.70
CA HIS A 224 1.33 -2.08 5.63
C HIS A 224 1.85 -2.55 4.27
N THR A 225 3.01 -3.21 4.25
CA THR A 225 3.60 -3.76 3.02
C THR A 225 2.78 -4.92 2.46
N VAL A 226 2.37 -5.85 3.33
CA VAL A 226 1.52 -6.99 2.97
C VAL A 226 0.19 -6.49 2.39
N ALA A 227 -0.46 -5.53 3.04
CA ALA A 227 -1.68 -4.92 2.54
C ALA A 227 -1.46 -4.21 1.18
N SER A 228 -0.39 -3.43 1.04
CA SER A 228 -0.05 -2.73 -0.21
C SER A 228 0.19 -3.71 -1.37
N GLN A 229 0.92 -4.80 -1.13
CA GLN A 229 1.17 -5.83 -2.14
C GLN A 229 -0.11 -6.58 -2.50
N ALA A 230 -0.95 -6.88 -1.51
CA ALA A 230 -2.25 -7.52 -1.73
C ALA A 230 -3.21 -6.62 -2.54
N GLN A 231 -3.21 -5.31 -2.30
CA GLN A 231 -3.99 -4.37 -3.11
C GLN A 231 -3.51 -4.37 -4.57
N THR A 232 -2.18 -4.32 -4.77
CA THR A 232 -1.58 -4.35 -6.12
C THR A 232 -1.94 -5.63 -6.88
N LYS A 233 -2.04 -6.76 -6.17
CA LYS A 233 -2.45 -8.05 -6.73
C LYS A 233 -3.98 -8.20 -6.90
N GLY A 234 -4.77 -7.23 -6.43
CA GLY A 234 -6.23 -7.30 -6.46
C GLY A 234 -6.82 -8.35 -5.50
N ILE A 235 -6.12 -8.70 -4.43
CA ILE A 235 -6.56 -9.71 -3.45
C ILE A 235 -6.83 -9.13 -2.05
N LEU A 236 -6.64 -7.83 -1.83
CA LEU A 236 -6.89 -7.20 -0.53
C LEU A 236 -8.40 -7.00 -0.31
N GLY A 237 -9.00 -7.85 0.53
CA GLY A 237 -10.39 -7.71 0.94
C GLY A 237 -10.61 -6.62 2.00
N GLY A 238 -9.58 -6.33 2.81
CA GLY A 238 -9.65 -5.26 3.79
C GLY A 238 -8.46 -5.24 4.73
N SER A 239 -8.30 -4.13 5.44
CA SER A 239 -7.29 -3.98 6.48
C SER A 239 -7.80 -3.18 7.67
N PHE A 240 -7.31 -3.50 8.86
CA PHE A 240 -7.57 -2.76 10.08
C PHE A 240 -6.30 -2.66 10.92
N PHE A 241 -5.91 -1.43 11.26
CA PHE A 241 -4.74 -1.13 12.08
C PHE A 241 -5.23 -0.66 13.45
N LEU A 242 -5.14 -1.56 14.42
CA LEU A 242 -5.48 -1.26 15.80
C LEU A 242 -4.51 -0.20 16.33
N HIS A 243 -4.97 0.60 17.27
CA HIS A 243 -4.10 1.60 17.89
C HIS A 243 -4.52 1.84 19.32
N ARG A 244 -3.53 1.82 20.21
CA ARG A 244 -3.78 1.99 21.63
C ARG A 244 -4.43 3.38 21.89
N ASP A 245 -3.92 4.47 21.38
CA ASP A 245 -4.49 5.78 21.81
C ASP A 245 -5.90 6.15 21.27
N PHE A 246 -6.56 5.26 20.50
CA PHE A 246 -7.89 5.53 19.93
C PHE A 246 -8.90 4.45 20.33
N ASN A 247 -9.91 4.81 21.12
CA ASN A 247 -10.90 3.85 21.66
C ASN A 247 -11.67 3.10 20.56
N ASP A 248 -12.04 3.79 19.49
CA ASP A 248 -12.69 3.21 18.31
C ASP A 248 -11.79 2.21 17.55
N ARG A 249 -10.46 2.36 17.64
CA ARG A 249 -9.47 1.44 17.08
C ARG A 249 -9.03 0.32 18.04
N ARG A 250 -9.73 0.12 19.16
CA ARG A 250 -9.54 -1.04 20.04
C ARG A 250 -10.79 -1.88 20.24
N GLU A 251 -11.92 -1.48 19.65
CA GLU A 251 -13.22 -2.12 19.80
C GLU A 251 -13.38 -3.25 18.77
N PRO A 252 -13.39 -4.54 19.17
CA PRO A 252 -13.52 -5.66 18.24
C PRO A 252 -14.71 -5.59 17.30
N HIS A 253 -15.84 -5.06 17.75
CA HIS A 253 -17.03 -4.93 16.92
C HIS A 253 -16.82 -3.96 15.75
N LEU A 254 -16.07 -2.88 15.96
CA LEU A 254 -15.74 -1.91 14.91
C LEU A 254 -14.69 -2.43 13.93
N VAL A 255 -13.81 -3.33 14.37
CA VAL A 255 -12.90 -4.07 13.48
C VAL A 255 -13.71 -4.86 12.46
N ILE A 256 -14.65 -5.68 12.92
CA ILE A 256 -15.46 -6.54 12.05
C ILE A 256 -16.31 -5.71 11.07
N ASN A 257 -17.00 -4.68 11.57
CA ASN A 257 -17.82 -3.82 10.71
C ASN A 257 -16.99 -3.09 9.64
N SER A 258 -15.80 -2.62 10.01
CA SER A 258 -14.88 -1.94 9.09
C SER A 258 -14.32 -2.90 8.03
N LEU A 259 -14.02 -4.15 8.39
CA LEU A 259 -13.57 -5.18 7.45
C LEU A 259 -14.72 -5.62 6.53
N ALA A 260 -15.93 -5.83 7.05
CA ALA A 260 -17.11 -6.15 6.25
C ALA A 260 -17.43 -5.06 5.23
N PHE A 261 -17.35 -3.78 5.63
CA PHE A 261 -17.52 -2.67 4.71
C PHE A 261 -16.47 -2.67 3.59
N GLN A 262 -15.19 -2.94 3.92
CA GLN A 262 -14.11 -3.04 2.92
C GLN A 262 -14.31 -4.25 1.99
N LEU A 263 -14.70 -5.40 2.52
CA LEU A 263 -15.02 -6.61 1.74
C LEU A 263 -16.16 -6.38 0.76
N ALA A 264 -17.17 -5.59 1.15
CA ALA A 264 -18.24 -5.22 0.25
C ALA A 264 -17.77 -4.33 -0.92
N HIS A 265 -16.66 -3.60 -0.77
CA HIS A 265 -16.07 -2.84 -1.89
C HIS A 265 -15.09 -3.66 -2.72
N PHE A 266 -14.70 -4.83 -2.22
CA PHE A 266 -13.79 -5.74 -2.91
C PHE A 266 -14.50 -6.51 -4.03
N ASP A 267 -15.71 -7.03 -3.77
CA ASP A 267 -16.45 -7.84 -4.75
C ASP A 267 -17.97 -7.63 -4.64
N LEU A 268 -18.66 -7.59 -5.80
CA LEU A 268 -20.10 -7.31 -5.89
C LEU A 268 -20.96 -8.43 -5.30
N GLU A 269 -20.58 -9.69 -5.48
CA GLU A 269 -21.35 -10.83 -4.97
C GLU A 269 -21.25 -10.87 -3.44
N ILE A 270 -20.06 -10.64 -2.89
CA ILE A 270 -19.86 -10.47 -1.44
C ILE A 270 -20.70 -9.31 -0.91
N ALA A 271 -20.67 -8.16 -1.59
CA ALA A 271 -21.45 -6.98 -1.20
C ALA A 271 -22.96 -7.27 -1.15
N LYS A 272 -23.48 -7.99 -2.16
CA LYS A 272 -24.87 -8.44 -2.21
C LYS A 272 -25.21 -9.39 -1.07
N ASN A 273 -24.30 -10.31 -0.74
CA ASN A 273 -24.48 -11.24 0.36
C ASN A 273 -24.47 -10.53 1.72
N ILE A 274 -23.59 -9.54 1.93
CA ILE A 274 -23.59 -8.68 3.12
C ILE A 274 -24.92 -7.91 3.22
N ARG A 275 -25.38 -7.29 2.12
CA ARG A 275 -26.68 -6.61 2.11
C ARG A 275 -27.84 -7.53 2.50
N ARG A 276 -27.87 -8.76 1.97
CA ARG A 276 -28.89 -9.76 2.33
C ARG A 276 -28.84 -10.11 3.82
N ALA A 277 -27.65 -10.29 4.38
CA ALA A 277 -27.48 -10.54 5.82
C ALA A 277 -28.06 -9.37 6.65
N LEU A 278 -27.73 -8.13 6.29
CA LEU A 278 -28.20 -6.92 6.96
C LEU A 278 -29.71 -6.65 6.77
N THR A 279 -30.29 -7.10 5.66
CA THR A 279 -31.74 -6.98 5.44
C THR A 279 -32.51 -8.01 6.26
N ARG A 280 -31.95 -9.21 6.42
CA ARG A 280 -32.54 -10.28 7.23
C ARG A 280 -32.39 -10.02 8.72
N ASP A 281 -31.26 -9.48 9.15
CA ASP A 281 -30.97 -9.13 10.54
C ASP A 281 -30.35 -7.71 10.60
N PRO A 282 -31.20 -6.67 10.72
CA PRO A 282 -30.74 -5.29 10.80
C PRO A 282 -29.87 -4.97 12.03
N ASP A 283 -29.97 -5.78 13.10
CA ASP A 283 -29.24 -5.59 14.36
C ASP A 283 -27.89 -6.32 14.37
N LEU A 284 -27.58 -7.10 13.33
CA LEU A 284 -26.32 -7.83 13.20
C LEU A 284 -25.06 -6.96 13.39
N PRO A 285 -24.96 -5.73 12.84
CA PRO A 285 -23.81 -4.84 13.08
C PRO A 285 -23.63 -4.42 14.55
N SER A 286 -24.71 -4.45 15.31
CA SER A 286 -24.80 -4.08 16.74
C SER A 286 -24.82 -5.30 17.67
N SER A 287 -24.82 -6.52 17.11
CA SER A 287 -24.81 -7.78 17.88
C SER A 287 -23.68 -7.79 18.91
N SER A 288 -23.99 -8.19 20.14
CA SER A 288 -23.01 -8.38 21.22
C SER A 288 -22.14 -9.62 21.00
N SER A 289 -22.58 -10.57 20.18
CA SER A 289 -21.80 -11.75 19.82
C SER A 289 -20.81 -11.41 18.70
N ILE A 290 -19.53 -11.32 19.04
CA ILE A 290 -18.43 -11.16 18.08
C ILE A 290 -18.48 -12.29 17.05
N HIS A 291 -18.72 -13.52 17.49
CA HIS A 291 -18.83 -14.69 16.61
C HIS A 291 -19.95 -14.54 15.57
N ASN A 292 -21.18 -14.24 16.00
CA ASN A 292 -22.30 -14.09 15.08
C ASN A 292 -22.06 -12.97 14.08
N LYS A 293 -21.44 -11.87 14.53
CA LYS A 293 -21.09 -10.73 13.69
C LYS A 293 -20.03 -11.08 12.66
N PHE A 294 -18.92 -11.69 13.09
CA PHE A 294 -17.84 -12.11 12.21
C PHE A 294 -18.33 -13.14 11.19
N PHE A 295 -19.02 -14.17 11.67
CA PHE A 295 -19.57 -15.21 10.82
C PHE A 295 -20.58 -14.66 9.80
N GLY A 296 -21.52 -13.83 10.26
CA GLY A 296 -22.60 -13.29 9.43
C GLY A 296 -22.16 -12.20 8.43
N LEU A 297 -21.15 -11.38 8.77
CA LEU A 297 -20.71 -10.25 7.94
C LEU A 297 -19.44 -10.52 7.12
N ILE A 298 -18.62 -11.51 7.50
CA ILE A 298 -17.37 -11.83 6.82
C ILE A 298 -17.42 -13.25 6.24
N VAL A 299 -17.56 -14.27 7.09
CA VAL A 299 -17.38 -15.67 6.66
C VAL A 299 -18.48 -16.11 5.70
N ASN A 300 -19.75 -15.98 6.09
CA ASN A 300 -20.89 -16.38 5.26
C ASN A 300 -20.96 -15.62 3.94
N PRO A 301 -20.78 -14.29 3.89
CA PRO A 301 -20.79 -13.58 2.62
C PRO A 301 -19.72 -14.04 1.64
N VAL A 302 -18.52 -14.35 2.12
CA VAL A 302 -17.42 -14.90 1.31
C VAL A 302 -17.72 -16.35 0.88
N LYS A 303 -18.17 -17.21 1.80
CA LYS A 303 -18.56 -18.59 1.48
C LYS A 303 -19.63 -18.68 0.39
N ASN A 304 -20.59 -17.77 0.44
CA ASN A 304 -21.71 -17.74 -0.50
C ASN A 304 -21.40 -16.97 -1.79
N ALA A 305 -20.16 -16.48 -1.97
CA ALA A 305 -19.73 -15.81 -3.19
C ALA A 305 -19.06 -16.83 -4.13
N SER A 306 -19.88 -17.50 -4.92
CA SER A 306 -19.49 -18.65 -5.74
C SER A 306 -18.55 -18.31 -6.91
N ASP A 307 -18.57 -17.05 -7.38
CA ASP A 307 -17.69 -16.60 -8.47
C ASP A 307 -16.28 -16.25 -7.96
N VAL A 308 -16.06 -16.12 -6.65
CA VAL A 308 -14.77 -15.71 -6.08
C VAL A 308 -13.86 -16.93 -5.88
N LYS A 309 -12.91 -17.10 -6.79
CA LYS A 309 -11.99 -18.27 -6.81
C LYS A 309 -10.57 -18.00 -6.31
N GLY A 310 -10.20 -16.73 -6.18
CA GLY A 310 -8.87 -16.31 -5.71
C GLY A 310 -8.82 -16.06 -4.20
N PRO A 311 -7.61 -15.92 -3.62
CA PRO A 311 -7.48 -15.55 -2.22
C PRO A 311 -8.00 -14.13 -1.98
N ILE A 312 -8.59 -13.92 -0.81
CA ILE A 312 -9.05 -12.65 -0.27
C ILE A 312 -8.31 -12.46 1.05
N LEU A 313 -7.45 -11.46 1.12
CA LEU A 313 -6.65 -11.17 2.30
C LEU A 313 -7.28 -10.09 3.16
N LEU A 314 -7.48 -10.41 4.44
CA LEU A 314 -7.72 -9.47 5.51
C LEU A 314 -6.43 -9.27 6.32
N VAL A 315 -6.11 -8.02 6.63
CA VAL A 315 -4.94 -7.65 7.44
C VAL A 315 -5.40 -7.02 8.75
N ILE A 316 -5.00 -7.55 9.90
CA ILE A 316 -5.29 -6.99 11.22
C ILE A 316 -3.97 -6.75 11.95
N ASP A 317 -3.57 -5.48 12.10
CA ASP A 317 -2.31 -5.12 12.73
C ASP A 317 -2.49 -4.81 14.22
N ASP A 318 -1.52 -5.22 15.03
CA ASP A 318 -1.35 -4.93 16.46
C ASP A 318 -2.47 -5.51 17.34
N LEU A 319 -2.75 -6.82 17.22
CA LEU A 319 -3.80 -7.51 18.02
C LEU A 319 -3.66 -7.26 19.53
N ASP A 320 -2.44 -7.10 20.04
CA ASP A 320 -2.19 -6.78 21.44
C ASP A 320 -2.69 -5.39 21.88
N ALA A 321 -3.06 -4.51 20.94
CA ALA A 321 -3.70 -3.24 21.22
C ALA A 321 -5.20 -3.34 21.54
N LEU A 322 -5.85 -4.49 21.27
CA LEU A 322 -7.23 -4.72 21.72
C LEU A 322 -7.32 -4.55 23.25
N VAL A 323 -8.47 -4.07 23.72
CA VAL A 323 -8.67 -3.87 25.16
C VAL A 323 -8.57 -5.22 25.88
N ASN A 324 -7.49 -5.37 26.65
CA ASN A 324 -7.35 -6.42 27.64
C ASN A 324 -8.08 -5.95 28.91
N GLY A 325 -9.13 -6.67 29.28
CA GLY A 325 -9.94 -6.33 30.45
C GLY A 325 -9.10 -6.38 31.74
N ASN A 326 -9.48 -5.59 32.73
CA ASN A 326 -9.11 -5.81 34.13
C ASN A 326 -10.35 -6.32 34.88
N ALA A 327 -10.27 -6.51 36.20
CA ALA A 327 -11.36 -7.08 37.01
C ALA A 327 -12.73 -6.37 36.89
N THR A 328 -12.80 -5.18 36.29
CA THR A 328 -14.02 -4.37 36.11
C THR A 328 -14.49 -4.24 34.66
N HIS A 329 -13.77 -4.77 33.67
CA HIS A 329 -14.13 -4.68 32.25
C HIS A 329 -14.08 -6.05 31.56
N SER A 330 -15.04 -6.34 30.67
CA SER A 330 -15.03 -7.58 29.89
C SER A 330 -13.74 -7.66 29.06
N ASN A 331 -13.08 -8.83 29.07
CA ASN A 331 -11.88 -9.06 28.27
C ASN A 331 -12.24 -9.23 26.79
N THR A 332 -12.51 -8.11 26.11
CA THR A 332 -12.88 -8.04 24.69
C THR A 332 -11.81 -8.61 23.78
N ARG A 333 -10.53 -8.51 24.17
CA ARG A 333 -9.41 -9.16 23.49
C ARG A 333 -9.56 -10.67 23.51
N GLN A 334 -9.75 -11.28 24.68
CA GLN A 334 -9.95 -12.73 24.77
C GLN A 334 -11.16 -13.20 23.97
N THR A 335 -12.29 -12.48 24.05
CA THR A 335 -13.48 -12.83 23.24
C THR A 335 -13.19 -12.78 21.74
N PHE A 336 -12.39 -11.81 21.27
CA PHE A 336 -11.99 -11.73 19.87
C PHE A 336 -11.04 -12.86 19.47
N LEU A 337 -10.04 -13.17 20.29
CA LEU A 337 -9.08 -14.24 20.00
C LEU A 337 -9.77 -15.61 19.94
N THR A 338 -10.60 -15.93 20.94
CA THR A 338 -11.38 -17.17 20.95
C THR A 338 -12.34 -17.25 19.77
N CYS A 339 -12.92 -16.11 19.34
CA CYS A 339 -13.75 -16.07 18.13
C CYS A 339 -12.95 -16.38 16.87
N ILE A 340 -11.76 -15.80 16.69
CA ILE A 340 -10.90 -16.11 15.52
C ILE A 340 -10.52 -17.59 15.54
N ALA A 341 -10.16 -18.12 16.72
CA ALA A 341 -9.77 -19.50 16.86
C ALA A 341 -10.92 -20.48 16.55
N SER A 342 -12.13 -20.20 17.04
CA SER A 342 -13.29 -21.05 16.80
C SER A 342 -13.76 -21.01 15.34
N LEU A 343 -13.51 -19.92 14.62
CA LEU A 343 -13.94 -19.75 13.23
C LEU A 343 -13.00 -20.38 12.21
N GLU A 344 -11.77 -20.74 12.59
CA GLU A 344 -10.77 -21.28 11.65
C GLU A 344 -11.27 -22.48 10.82
N PRO A 345 -11.92 -23.50 11.41
CA PRO A 345 -12.48 -24.63 10.65
C PRO A 345 -13.62 -24.20 9.71
N GLU A 346 -14.22 -23.05 9.98
CA GLU A 346 -15.29 -22.48 9.21
C GLU A 346 -14.78 -21.49 8.14
N LEU A 347 -13.50 -21.16 8.04
CA LEU A 347 -13.04 -20.23 7.02
C LEU A 347 -13.01 -20.91 5.64
N PRO A 348 -13.60 -20.31 4.59
CA PRO A 348 -13.36 -20.79 3.24
C PRO A 348 -11.87 -20.66 2.92
N SER A 349 -11.30 -21.59 2.15
CA SER A 349 -9.87 -21.59 1.81
C SER A 349 -9.42 -20.33 1.05
N THR A 350 -10.36 -19.63 0.42
CA THR A 350 -10.14 -18.34 -0.24
C THR A 350 -9.95 -17.20 0.76
N LEU A 351 -10.49 -17.27 1.97
CA LEU A 351 -10.36 -16.19 2.96
C LEU A 351 -9.09 -16.38 3.80
N LYS A 352 -8.17 -15.43 3.67
CA LYS A 352 -6.90 -15.37 4.40
C LYS A 352 -6.93 -14.23 5.41
N ILE A 353 -6.43 -14.45 6.62
CA ILE A 353 -6.30 -13.42 7.66
C ILE A 353 -4.87 -13.38 8.15
N PHE A 354 -4.18 -12.29 7.82
CA PHE A 354 -2.84 -11.98 8.31
C PHE A 354 -2.94 -11.07 9.52
N MET A 355 -2.31 -11.46 10.61
CA MET A 355 -2.37 -10.75 11.89
C MET A 355 -0.96 -10.46 12.41
N THR A 356 -0.80 -9.37 13.14
CA THR A 356 0.44 -9.08 13.86
C THR A 356 0.18 -8.89 15.34
N SER A 357 1.16 -9.23 16.18
CA SER A 357 1.08 -9.02 17.63
C SER A 357 2.45 -9.02 18.30
N ARG A 358 2.53 -8.50 19.52
CA ARG A 358 3.55 -8.94 20.49
C ARG A 358 3.34 -10.39 20.88
N PRO A 359 4.40 -11.13 21.27
CA PRO A 359 4.30 -12.49 21.79
C PRO A 359 3.79 -12.48 23.25
N GLU A 360 2.59 -11.93 23.47
CA GLU A 360 1.92 -11.96 24.77
C GLU A 360 1.25 -13.34 24.95
N ALA A 361 1.35 -13.91 26.15
CA ALA A 361 1.04 -15.32 26.39
C ALA A 361 -0.39 -15.72 26.01
N ASP A 362 -1.38 -14.89 26.34
CA ASP A 362 -2.79 -15.10 26.00
C ASP A 362 -3.02 -15.16 24.48
N ILE A 363 -2.30 -14.35 23.69
CA ILE A 363 -2.40 -14.40 22.21
C ILE A 363 -1.71 -15.65 21.67
N THR A 364 -0.49 -15.92 22.10
CA THR A 364 0.29 -17.06 21.56
C THR A 364 -0.32 -18.41 21.92
N LEU A 365 -0.94 -18.52 23.10
CA LEU A 365 -1.60 -19.75 23.54
C LEU A 365 -2.95 -19.96 22.83
N GLU A 366 -3.78 -18.93 22.71
CA GLU A 366 -5.09 -19.04 22.04
C GLU A 366 -4.93 -19.31 20.54
N LEU A 367 -3.92 -18.74 19.90
CA LEU A 367 -3.65 -18.84 18.46
C LEU A 367 -2.57 -19.90 18.13
N ALA A 368 -2.28 -20.81 19.08
CA ALA A 368 -1.17 -21.76 18.99
C ALA A 368 -1.24 -22.69 17.78
N SER A 369 -2.45 -23.06 17.36
CA SER A 369 -2.71 -24.00 16.26
C SER A 369 -2.50 -23.40 14.87
N PHE A 370 -2.28 -22.09 14.75
CA PHE A 370 -2.19 -21.41 13.47
C PHE A 370 -0.75 -21.23 13.01
N TRP A 371 -0.57 -20.89 11.72
CA TRP A 371 0.75 -20.57 11.21
C TRP A 371 1.33 -19.37 11.96
N GLN A 372 2.43 -19.60 12.66
CA GLN A 372 3.10 -18.59 13.45
C GLN A 372 4.52 -18.33 12.95
N CYS A 373 4.88 -17.06 12.85
CA CYS A 373 6.24 -16.65 12.58
C CYS A 373 6.67 -15.63 13.61
N SER A 374 7.72 -15.95 14.36
CA SER A 374 8.38 -15.01 15.27
C SER A 374 9.54 -14.33 14.54
N LEU A 375 9.56 -13.00 14.50
CA LEU A 375 10.66 -12.25 13.86
C LEU A 375 11.95 -12.41 14.66
N GLY A 376 12.96 -13.01 14.04
CA GLY A 376 14.32 -13.03 14.57
C GLY A 376 14.97 -11.65 14.50
N LEU A 377 15.33 -11.07 15.65
CA LEU A 377 15.95 -9.74 15.74
C LEU A 377 17.44 -9.75 15.36
N TYR A 378 18.13 -10.87 15.56
CA TYR A 378 19.57 -11.00 15.34
C TYR A 378 19.94 -11.81 14.09
N THR A 379 18.98 -12.05 13.20
CA THR A 379 19.26 -12.74 11.93
C THR A 379 20.11 -11.86 11.02
N LYS A 380 20.94 -12.49 10.17
CA LYS A 380 21.73 -11.78 9.17
C LYS A 380 20.88 -10.84 8.31
N GLU A 381 19.71 -11.29 7.86
CA GLU A 381 18.77 -10.45 7.08
C GLU A 381 18.33 -9.21 7.88
N THR A 382 17.93 -9.36 9.15
CA THR A 382 17.55 -8.21 9.99
C THR A 382 18.70 -7.22 10.14
N GLN A 383 19.92 -7.72 10.37
CA GLN A 383 21.11 -6.87 10.51
C GLN A 383 21.45 -6.14 9.19
N ASP A 384 21.35 -6.83 8.05
CA ASP A 384 21.57 -6.23 6.73
C ASP A 384 20.48 -5.22 6.36
N ASP A 385 19.24 -5.43 6.81
CA ASP A 385 18.16 -4.47 6.64
C ASP A 385 18.37 -3.22 7.48
N LEU A 386 18.79 -3.35 8.74
CA LEU A 386 19.10 -2.21 9.60
C LEU A 386 20.17 -1.30 8.99
N LYS A 387 21.18 -1.88 8.32
CA LYS A 387 22.21 -1.10 7.58
C LYS A 387 21.60 -0.18 6.52
N LYS A 388 20.46 -0.54 5.91
CA LYS A 388 19.79 0.30 4.89
C LYS A 388 19.11 1.52 5.50
N TYR A 389 18.74 1.47 6.79
CA TYR A 389 18.19 2.60 7.54
C TYR A 389 19.28 3.44 8.22
N ALA A 390 20.45 2.85 8.43
CA ALA A 390 21.57 3.53 9.05
C ALA A 390 22.19 4.58 8.11
N ILE A 391 22.80 5.59 8.73
CA ILE A 391 23.56 6.61 8.02
C ILE A 391 24.79 5.94 7.42
N ARG A 392 25.09 6.24 6.14
CA ARG A 392 26.35 5.83 5.52
C ARG A 392 27.51 6.49 6.27
N SER A 393 28.14 5.71 7.12
CA SER A 393 29.20 6.12 8.03
C SER A 393 30.09 4.91 8.30
N GLU A 394 31.35 5.17 8.62
CA GLU A 394 32.29 4.14 9.10
C GLU A 394 31.76 3.46 10.37
N ALA A 395 30.89 4.13 11.13
CA ALA A 395 30.28 3.61 12.35
C ALA A 395 29.00 2.77 12.12
N ILE A 396 28.65 2.45 10.87
CA ILE A 396 27.39 1.74 10.54
C ILE A 396 27.23 0.42 11.30
N CYS A 397 28.30 -0.35 11.46
CA CYS A 397 28.27 -1.63 12.17
C CYS A 397 27.95 -1.44 13.66
N GLU A 398 28.52 -0.42 14.30
CA GLU A 398 28.27 -0.12 15.72
C GLU A 398 26.84 0.40 15.93
N LEU A 399 26.31 1.22 15.02
CA LEU A 399 24.91 1.66 15.07
C LEU A 399 23.95 0.48 14.94
N VAL A 400 24.22 -0.45 14.03
CA VAL A 400 23.42 -1.66 13.85
C VAL A 400 23.49 -2.57 15.08
N ARG A 401 24.68 -2.72 15.68
CA ARG A 401 24.87 -3.45 16.93
C ARG A 401 24.04 -2.83 18.07
N LYS A 402 24.14 -1.51 18.27
CA LYS A 402 23.36 -0.80 19.30
C LYS A 402 21.85 -0.85 19.07
N ALA A 403 21.41 -0.95 17.80
CA ALA A 403 20.00 -1.09 17.47
C ALA A 403 19.40 -2.42 17.94
N GLY A 404 20.20 -3.47 18.13
CA GLY A 404 19.75 -4.75 18.68
C GLY A 404 18.59 -5.40 17.90
N GLY A 405 18.53 -5.21 16.58
CA GLY A 405 17.43 -5.70 15.75
C GLY A 405 16.17 -4.82 15.73
N LEU A 406 16.17 -3.68 16.43
CA LEU A 406 15.02 -2.76 16.53
C LEU A 406 15.08 -1.64 15.49
N PHE A 407 14.13 -1.67 14.56
CA PHE A 407 14.02 -0.67 13.49
C PHE A 407 13.62 0.71 14.02
N ILE A 408 12.83 0.77 15.09
CA ILE A 408 12.46 2.04 15.71
C ILE A 408 13.70 2.80 16.23
N TRP A 409 14.68 2.07 16.76
CA TRP A 409 15.89 2.68 17.31
C TRP A 409 16.75 3.28 16.20
N ILE A 410 17.05 2.49 15.15
CA ILE A 410 17.91 2.97 14.07
C ILE A 410 17.28 4.15 13.33
N GLN A 411 15.95 4.13 13.14
CA GLN A 411 15.22 5.25 12.54
C GLN A 411 15.26 6.50 13.42
N THR A 412 15.10 6.33 14.75
CA THR A 412 15.16 7.45 15.69
C THR A 412 16.55 8.08 15.71
N VAL A 413 17.60 7.26 15.73
CA VAL A 413 18.99 7.71 15.64
C VAL A 413 19.25 8.43 14.33
N TYR A 414 18.78 7.88 13.21
CA TYR A 414 18.87 8.54 11.91
C TYR A 414 18.24 9.94 11.96
N LEU A 415 17.00 10.06 12.45
CA LEU A 415 16.32 11.35 12.57
C LEU A 415 17.00 12.31 13.53
N PHE A 416 17.60 11.81 14.62
CA PHE A 416 18.35 12.62 15.58
C PHE A 416 19.63 13.17 14.97
N VAL A 417 20.42 12.33 14.31
CA VAL A 417 21.72 12.71 13.72
C VAL A 417 21.54 13.61 12.49
N MET A 418 20.46 13.44 11.71
CA MET A 418 20.16 14.28 10.55
C MET A 418 19.72 15.73 10.90
N GLN A 419 19.62 16.08 12.18
CA GLN A 419 19.41 17.45 12.62
C GLN A 419 20.70 18.29 12.49
N ARG A 420 20.66 19.57 12.90
CA ARG A 420 21.85 20.43 12.88
C ARG A 420 22.97 19.82 13.74
N ASP A 421 24.18 19.80 13.17
CA ASP A 421 25.41 19.23 13.74
C ASP A 421 25.44 17.68 13.83
N ALA A 422 25.44 17.03 12.66
CA ALA A 422 25.41 15.57 12.54
C ALA A 422 26.64 14.88 13.16
N SER A 423 27.82 15.47 13.07
CA SER A 423 29.04 14.88 13.61
C SER A 423 29.01 14.77 15.13
N THR A 424 28.69 15.87 15.83
CA THR A 424 28.58 15.88 17.30
C THR A 424 27.49 14.93 17.79
N ARG A 425 26.34 14.91 17.10
CA ARG A 425 25.21 14.03 17.46
C ARG A 425 25.53 12.55 17.24
N LEU A 426 26.27 12.23 16.17
CA LEU A 426 26.75 10.88 15.95
C LEU A 426 27.70 10.45 17.08
N THR A 427 28.61 11.32 17.52
CA THR A 427 29.49 11.04 18.68
C THR A 427 28.68 10.77 19.94
N VAL A 428 27.63 11.56 20.21
CA VAL A 428 26.73 11.33 21.35
C VAL A 428 26.11 9.93 21.30
N VAL A 429 25.56 9.53 20.15
CA VAL A 429 24.95 8.20 19.98
C VAL A 429 25.97 7.08 20.10
N LEU A 430 27.18 7.26 19.57
CA LEU A 430 28.23 6.25 19.68
C LEU A 430 28.75 6.08 21.11
N SER A 431 28.79 7.18 21.88
CA SER A 431 29.18 7.18 23.29
C SER A 431 28.13 6.59 24.24
N SER A 432 26.87 6.43 23.80
CA SER A 432 25.83 5.84 24.64
C SER A 432 25.98 4.32 24.74
N GLN A 433 25.61 3.74 25.89
CA GLN A 433 25.59 2.29 26.04
C GLN A 433 24.56 1.63 25.09
N PRO A 434 24.82 0.41 24.61
CA PRO A 434 23.83 -0.36 23.85
C PRO A 434 22.59 -0.64 24.71
N LEU A 435 21.43 -0.79 24.07
CA LEU A 435 20.17 -0.95 24.78
C LEU A 435 20.05 -2.24 25.60
N VAL A 436 20.80 -3.30 25.27
CA VAL A 436 20.93 -4.50 26.12
C VAL A 436 22.20 -5.28 25.72
N ASP A 437 23.03 -5.66 26.70
CA ASP A 437 23.96 -6.79 26.58
C ASP A 437 23.18 -8.07 26.97
N ILE A 438 22.62 -8.78 26.00
CA ILE A 438 22.09 -10.14 26.20
C ILE A 438 23.06 -11.12 25.52
N GLU A 439 24.30 -11.15 26.00
CA GLU A 439 25.21 -12.27 25.75
C GLU A 439 25.23 -13.27 26.92
N ASN A 440 24.32 -13.15 27.89
CA ASN A 440 24.20 -14.11 29.00
C ASN A 440 22.74 -14.43 29.32
N GLU A 441 22.11 -15.31 28.53
CA GLU A 441 21.20 -16.30 29.10
C GLU A 441 21.83 -17.68 28.83
N PRO A 442 22.12 -18.49 29.87
CA PRO A 442 22.66 -19.83 29.68
C PRO A 442 21.60 -20.77 29.10
N ASP A 443 22.10 -21.76 28.34
CA ASP A 443 21.41 -22.80 27.57
C ASP A 443 20.13 -23.41 28.17
#